data_AF-A0A428BBT5-F1
#
_entry.id   AF-A0A428BBT5-F1
#
_cell.length_a   1.000
_cell.length_b   1.000
_cell.length_c   1.000
_cell.angle_alpha   90.00
_cell.angle_beta   90.00
_cell.angle_gamma   90.00
#
_symmetry.space_group_name_H-M   'P 1'
#
loop_
_entity.id
_entity.type
_entity.pdbx_description
1 polymer ?
#
loop_
_entity_poly.entity_id
_entity_poly.type
_entity_poly.pdbx_seq_one_letter_code
_entity_poly.pdbx_strand_id
1 'polypeptide(L)'
;MIVIGKGIAFGKRKGDLITEHQVEKIFRMKTEESRENFMALLKDVPLDFITVTYEIIDKLSKKYHYPIQEYLYVTLTDHIYCSYQALAQGRYKDSNLPDISTKYPVAFQIANEAFEIYRQKLADHFPEDEIIRIAYHFINAEGENEVELVESIDKRKEILRNVEEVLTDYAIQRTKENNHFYDRFMIHLNYFLDYLDRSRDDNQSLLDMEDHIKQSYPKAFEIGSKIYDVITQHTGLDLYKSERVYLVLHIQRLLS
;
A
#
# COMPACT_ATOMS: atom_id res chain seq x y z
N MET A 1 19.62 -6.33 2.87
CA MET A 1 20.16 -4.95 2.76
C MET A 1 20.22 -4.57 1.30
N ILE A 2 19.74 -3.38 0.95
CA ILE A 2 19.83 -2.77 -0.38
C ILE A 2 20.67 -1.50 -0.25
N VAL A 3 21.60 -1.31 -1.18
CA VAL A 3 22.47 -0.12 -1.23
C VAL A 3 22.24 0.63 -2.52
N ILE A 4 22.20 1.95 -2.41
CA ILE A 4 21.94 2.87 -3.50
C ILE A 4 23.08 3.84 -3.59
N GLY A 5 23.58 4.05 -4.79
CA GLY A 5 24.57 5.06 -5.09
C GLY A 5 24.86 5.14 -6.57
N LYS A 6 25.25 6.31 -7.04
CA LYS A 6 25.52 6.54 -8.45
C LYS A 6 26.66 5.65 -8.96
N GLY A 7 26.34 4.73 -9.88
CA GLY A 7 27.32 3.81 -10.46
C GLY A 7 27.87 2.77 -9.48
N ILE A 8 27.20 2.54 -8.35
CA ILE A 8 27.71 1.69 -7.25
C ILE A 8 28.01 0.24 -7.67
N ALA A 9 27.31 -0.27 -8.68
CA ALA A 9 27.51 -1.62 -9.23
C ALA A 9 28.28 -1.63 -10.56
N PHE A 10 28.72 -0.47 -11.07
CA PHE A 10 29.41 -0.39 -12.35
C PHE A 10 30.77 -1.10 -12.27
N GLY A 11 30.95 -2.11 -13.12
CA GLY A 11 32.17 -2.93 -13.13
C GLY A 11 32.31 -3.92 -11.96
N LYS A 12 31.26 -4.11 -11.14
CA LYS A 12 31.25 -5.04 -10.01
C LYS A 12 30.62 -6.39 -10.38
N ARG A 13 31.09 -7.46 -9.76
CA ARG A 13 30.57 -8.83 -9.87
C ARG A 13 30.14 -9.36 -8.49
N LYS A 14 29.38 -10.45 -8.48
CA LYS A 14 28.98 -11.13 -7.24
C LYS A 14 30.24 -11.51 -6.45
N GLY A 15 30.34 -11.03 -5.22
CA GLY A 15 31.50 -11.23 -4.34
C GLY A 15 32.41 -10.00 -4.20
N ASP A 16 32.26 -8.98 -5.06
CA ASP A 16 33.05 -7.76 -4.96
C ASP A 16 32.59 -6.86 -3.82
N LEU A 17 33.55 -6.21 -3.16
CA LEU A 17 33.28 -5.22 -2.12
C LEU A 17 32.81 -3.89 -2.73
N ILE A 18 31.82 -3.29 -2.08
CA ILE A 18 31.32 -1.94 -2.37
C ILE A 18 32.00 -0.96 -1.42
N THR A 19 32.52 0.14 -1.95
CA THR A 19 33.20 1.17 -1.15
C THR A 19 32.16 2.07 -0.48
N GLU A 20 32.29 2.32 0.83
CA GLU A 20 31.30 3.10 1.61
C GLU A 20 31.04 4.49 1.04
N HIS A 21 32.05 5.17 0.50
CA HIS A 21 31.90 6.52 -0.09
C HIS A 21 31.03 6.56 -1.35
N GLN A 22 30.76 5.41 -1.98
CA GLN A 22 29.85 5.31 -3.12
C GLN A 22 28.41 5.04 -2.69
N VAL A 23 28.17 4.82 -1.39
CA VAL A 23 26.85 4.52 -0.85
C VAL A 23 26.17 5.84 -0.45
N GLU A 24 25.10 6.19 -1.15
CA GLU A 24 24.28 7.36 -0.86
C GLU A 24 23.15 7.04 0.12
N LYS A 25 22.51 5.87 -0.04
CA LYS A 25 21.45 5.39 0.86
C LYS A 25 21.59 3.89 1.12
N ILE A 26 21.31 3.48 2.35
CA ILE A 26 21.25 2.08 2.78
C ILE A 26 19.85 1.78 3.29
N PHE A 27 19.20 0.79 2.69
CA PHE A 27 17.92 0.26 3.18
C PHE A 27 18.13 -1.10 3.81
N ARG A 28 17.78 -1.20 5.09
CA ARG A 28 17.80 -2.46 5.83
C ARG A 28 16.38 -3.03 5.84
N MET A 29 16.08 -3.85 4.83
CA MET A 29 14.87 -4.66 4.82
C MET A 29 15.01 -5.80 5.83
N LYS A 30 13.97 -6.03 6.63
CA LYS A 30 13.97 -7.08 7.67
C LYS A 30 13.65 -8.45 7.10
N THR A 31 12.81 -8.50 6.06
CA THR A 31 12.35 -9.74 5.42
C THR A 31 12.81 -9.83 3.97
N GLU A 32 12.83 -11.04 3.43
CA GLU A 32 13.05 -11.27 1.99
C GLU A 32 11.91 -10.66 1.16
N GLU A 33 10.69 -10.70 1.70
CA GLU A 33 9.50 -10.11 1.07
C GLU A 33 9.63 -8.59 0.90
N SER A 34 9.98 -7.84 1.96
CA SER A 34 10.28 -6.40 1.86
C SER A 34 11.34 -6.07 0.80
N ARG A 35 12.28 -6.99 0.55
CA ARG A 35 13.29 -6.85 -0.50
C ARG A 35 12.68 -7.04 -1.88
N GLU A 36 11.84 -8.04 -2.07
CA GLU A 36 11.12 -8.28 -3.34
C GLU A 36 10.16 -7.13 -3.67
N ASN A 37 9.42 -6.66 -2.67
CA ASN A 37 8.47 -5.55 -2.76
C ASN A 37 9.16 -4.27 -3.25
N PHE A 38 10.31 -3.95 -2.66
CA PHE A 38 11.15 -2.84 -3.11
C PHE A 38 11.63 -2.99 -4.55
N MET A 39 12.05 -4.20 -4.93
CA MET A 39 12.51 -4.47 -6.30
C MET A 39 11.38 -4.39 -7.33
N ALA A 40 10.14 -4.74 -6.96
CA ALA A 40 8.97 -4.55 -7.80
C ALA A 40 8.68 -3.06 -8.03
N LEU A 41 8.68 -2.23 -6.98
CA LEU A 41 8.43 -0.79 -7.09
C LEU A 41 9.42 -0.06 -8.00
N LEU A 42 10.70 -0.47 -8.00
CA LEU A 42 11.74 0.13 -8.83
C LEU A 42 11.48 0.06 -10.34
N LYS A 43 10.58 -0.82 -10.80
CA LYS A 43 10.25 -0.95 -12.22
C LYS A 43 9.43 0.25 -12.72
N ASP A 44 8.52 0.74 -11.89
CA ASP A 44 7.46 1.65 -12.32
C ASP A 44 7.44 2.98 -11.55
N VAL A 45 8.15 3.05 -10.41
CA VAL A 45 8.15 4.21 -9.51
C VAL A 45 9.55 4.87 -9.46
N PRO A 46 9.67 6.20 -9.63
CA PRO A 46 10.93 6.90 -9.50
C PRO A 46 11.52 6.71 -8.11
N LEU A 47 12.86 6.60 -8.07
CA LEU A 47 13.59 6.25 -6.86
C LEU A 47 13.37 7.24 -5.71
N ASP A 48 13.17 8.53 -6.01
CA ASP A 48 12.94 9.54 -4.99
C ASP A 48 11.64 9.26 -4.21
N PHE A 49 10.56 8.83 -4.88
CA PHE A 49 9.30 8.47 -4.22
C PHE A 49 9.51 7.30 -3.26
N ILE A 50 10.14 6.22 -3.75
CA ILE A 50 10.41 5.02 -2.95
C ILE A 50 11.26 5.40 -1.73
N THR A 51 12.38 6.11 -1.95
CA THR A 51 13.32 6.40 -0.86
C THR A 51 12.77 7.38 0.17
N VAL A 52 11.99 8.38 -0.26
CA VAL A 52 11.32 9.33 0.64
C VAL A 52 10.24 8.62 1.45
N THR A 53 9.40 7.79 0.82
CA THR A 53 8.36 7.04 1.53
C THR A 53 8.95 6.08 2.57
N TYR A 54 10.01 5.36 2.23
CA TYR A 54 10.68 4.48 3.19
C TYR A 54 11.27 5.25 4.37
N GLU A 55 11.91 6.41 4.12
CA GLU A 55 12.44 7.27 5.18
C GLU A 55 11.32 7.80 6.09
N ILE A 56 10.19 8.22 5.51
CA ILE A 56 9.00 8.66 6.26
C ILE A 56 8.47 7.55 7.15
N ILE A 57 8.22 6.36 6.59
CA ILE A 57 7.65 5.25 7.34
C ILE A 57 8.60 4.84 8.47
N ASP A 58 9.90 4.66 8.20
CA ASP A 58 10.86 4.25 9.22
C ASP A 58 11.02 5.31 10.32
N LYS A 59 11.11 6.59 9.95
CA LYS A 59 11.25 7.70 10.90
C LYS A 59 10.01 7.87 11.77
N LEU A 60 8.83 7.93 11.15
CA LEU A 60 7.59 8.27 11.85
C LEU A 60 7.06 7.08 12.65
N SER A 61 7.12 5.85 12.14
CA SER A 61 6.74 4.66 12.93
C SER A 61 7.55 4.56 14.22
N LYS A 62 8.87 4.80 14.17
CA LYS A 62 9.74 4.85 15.35
C LYS A 62 9.40 6.00 16.28
N LYS A 63 9.24 7.22 15.74
CA LYS A 63 8.94 8.43 16.53
C LYS A 63 7.65 8.25 17.34
N TYR A 64 6.62 7.69 16.72
CA TYR A 64 5.29 7.56 17.31
C TYR A 64 5.06 6.19 17.98
N HIS A 65 6.06 5.29 17.95
CA HIS A 65 5.91 3.90 18.38
C HIS A 65 4.70 3.21 17.73
N TYR A 66 4.42 3.56 16.47
CA TYR A 66 3.24 3.11 15.76
C TYR A 66 3.60 1.82 15.00
N PRO A 67 3.00 0.67 15.35
CA PRO A 67 3.32 -0.60 14.73
C PRO A 67 2.77 -0.59 13.29
N ILE A 68 3.63 -0.86 12.31
CA ILE A 68 3.25 -0.86 10.89
C ILE A 68 3.60 -2.18 10.23
N GLN A 69 2.68 -2.68 9.41
CA GLN A 69 2.89 -3.81 8.53
C GLN A 69 3.72 -3.41 7.31
N GLU A 70 4.57 -4.33 6.83
CA GLU A 70 5.54 -4.05 5.75
C GLU A 70 4.88 -3.74 4.39
N TYR A 71 3.65 -4.16 4.14
CA TYR A 71 2.94 -3.81 2.90
C TYR A 71 2.69 -2.28 2.76
N LEU A 72 2.76 -1.52 3.86
CA LEU A 72 2.63 -0.05 3.85
C LEU A 72 3.67 0.60 2.93
N TYR A 73 4.89 0.06 2.91
CA TYR A 73 5.97 0.59 2.09
C TYR A 73 5.64 0.57 0.61
N VAL A 74 4.91 -0.44 0.15
CA VAL A 74 4.44 -0.53 -1.23
C VAL A 74 3.27 0.41 -1.45
N THR A 75 2.23 0.26 -0.64
CA THR A 75 0.94 0.89 -0.89
C THR A 75 1.00 2.40 -0.78
N LEU A 76 1.76 2.93 0.20
CA LEU A 76 1.95 4.36 0.36
C LEU A 76 2.85 4.95 -0.74
N THR A 77 3.92 4.25 -1.12
CA THR A 77 4.82 4.69 -2.21
C THR A 77 4.04 4.82 -3.51
N ASP A 78 3.27 3.78 -3.81
CA ASP A 78 2.47 3.71 -5.01
C ASP A 78 1.36 4.76 -5.03
N HIS A 79 0.69 4.97 -3.89
CA HIS A 79 -0.32 6.02 -3.74
C HIS A 79 0.25 7.40 -4.02
N ILE A 80 1.34 7.80 -3.36
CA ILE A 80 1.92 9.15 -3.49
C ILE A 80 2.41 9.39 -4.92
N TYR A 81 2.99 8.37 -5.56
CA TYR A 81 3.39 8.49 -6.96
C TYR A 81 2.19 8.62 -7.89
N CYS A 82 1.13 7.83 -7.68
CA CYS A 82 -0.11 7.96 -8.45
C CYS A 82 -0.77 9.35 -8.27
N SER A 83 -0.79 9.86 -7.04
CA SER A 83 -1.30 11.20 -6.72
C SER A 83 -0.51 12.28 -7.45
N TYR A 84 0.82 12.18 -7.42
CA TYR A 84 1.70 13.08 -8.19
C TYR A 84 1.41 13.04 -9.69
N GLN A 85 1.31 11.83 -10.27
CA GLN A 85 0.98 11.67 -11.69
C GLN A 85 -0.39 12.25 -12.04
N ALA A 86 -1.39 12.06 -11.17
CA ALA A 86 -2.73 12.60 -11.36
C ALA A 86 -2.74 14.13 -11.32
N LEU A 87 -1.96 14.74 -10.43
CA LEU A 87 -1.79 16.19 -10.36
C LEU A 87 -1.12 16.74 -11.62
N ALA A 88 -0.01 16.13 -12.04
CA ALA A 88 0.72 16.53 -13.24
C ALA A 88 -0.14 16.46 -14.52
N GLN A 89 -1.16 15.59 -14.52
CA GLN A 89 -2.08 15.40 -15.64
C GLN A 89 -3.41 16.16 -15.47
N GLY A 90 -3.59 16.94 -14.40
CA GLY A 90 -4.83 17.68 -14.14
C GLY A 90 -6.06 16.79 -13.88
N ARG A 91 -5.85 15.54 -13.49
CA ARG A 91 -6.91 14.53 -13.26
C ARG A 91 -7.08 14.14 -11.79
N TYR A 92 -6.45 14.89 -10.88
CA TYR A 92 -6.58 14.65 -9.45
C TYR A 92 -8.04 14.88 -9.03
N LYS A 93 -8.60 13.94 -8.26
CA LYS A 93 -9.95 13.99 -7.70
C LYS A 93 -9.82 13.89 -6.19
N ASP A 94 -10.59 14.68 -5.44
CA ASP A 94 -10.64 14.59 -3.97
C ASP A 94 -11.29 13.29 -3.50
N SER A 95 -10.91 12.83 -2.30
CA SER A 95 -11.25 11.49 -1.82
C SER A 95 -12.61 11.35 -1.16
N ASN A 96 -13.28 12.47 -0.83
CA ASN A 96 -14.49 12.49 0.00
C ASN A 96 -14.38 11.59 1.26
N LEU A 97 -13.16 11.30 1.71
CA LEU A 97 -12.92 10.49 2.88
C LEU A 97 -13.33 11.28 4.13
N PRO A 98 -13.90 10.62 5.13
CA PRO A 98 -14.34 11.29 6.34
C PRO A 98 -13.11 11.76 7.12
N ASP A 99 -13.30 12.83 7.89
CA ASP A 99 -12.27 13.28 8.82
C ASP A 99 -12.12 12.26 9.96
N ILE A 100 -10.92 11.69 10.09
CA ILE A 100 -10.57 10.71 11.11
C ILE A 100 -9.68 11.30 12.21
N SER A 101 -9.39 12.60 12.16
CA SER A 101 -8.43 13.30 13.04
C SER A 101 -8.74 13.14 14.53
N THR A 102 -10.02 13.17 14.90
CA THR A 102 -10.45 13.02 16.30
C THR A 102 -10.32 11.57 16.78
N LYS A 103 -10.52 10.62 15.87
CA LYS A 103 -10.63 9.20 16.17
C LYS A 103 -9.29 8.48 16.15
N TYR A 104 -8.43 8.88 15.22
CA TYR A 104 -7.07 8.36 15.05
C TYR A 104 -6.05 9.50 15.11
N PRO A 105 -5.92 10.17 16.27
CA PRO A 105 -5.09 11.36 16.40
C PRO A 105 -3.61 11.08 16.11
N VAL A 106 -3.10 9.89 16.46
CA VAL A 106 -1.72 9.50 16.19
C VAL A 106 -1.48 9.29 14.69
N ALA A 107 -2.35 8.54 14.01
CA ALA A 107 -2.23 8.35 12.56
C ALA A 107 -2.37 9.66 11.80
N PHE A 108 -3.23 10.57 12.25
CA PHE A 108 -3.39 11.89 11.66
C PHE A 108 -2.13 12.76 11.86
N GLN A 109 -1.50 12.72 13.05
CA GLN A 109 -0.23 13.40 13.31
C GLN A 109 0.89 12.87 12.39
N ILE A 110 1.00 11.55 12.27
CA ILE A 110 1.94 10.89 11.35
C ILE A 110 1.68 11.37 9.92
N ALA A 111 0.42 11.40 9.48
CA ALA A 111 0.06 11.80 8.13
C ALA A 111 0.38 13.26 7.82
N ASN A 112 0.17 14.17 8.77
CA ASN A 112 0.55 15.58 8.61
C ASN A 112 2.08 15.74 8.46
N GLU A 113 2.87 15.07 9.30
CA GLU A 113 4.32 15.12 9.18
C GLU A 113 4.83 14.46 7.88
N ALA A 114 4.24 13.34 7.49
CA ALA A 114 4.54 12.68 6.22
C ALA A 114 4.23 13.58 5.03
N PHE A 115 3.06 14.22 5.03
CA PHE A 115 2.61 15.14 4.00
C PHE A 115 3.58 16.31 3.81
N GLU A 116 4.02 16.94 4.90
CA GLU A 116 5.00 18.04 4.81
C GLU A 116 6.35 17.57 4.26
N ILE A 117 6.81 16.35 4.60
CA ILE A 117 8.03 15.78 4.02
C ILE A 117 7.85 15.52 2.51
N TYR A 118 6.70 14.96 2.09
CA TYR A 118 6.40 14.75 0.68
C TYR A 118 6.34 16.07 -0.09
N ARG A 119 5.72 17.09 0.51
CA ARG A 119 5.64 18.43 -0.06
C ARG A 119 7.04 19.03 -0.28
N GLN A 120 7.91 18.90 0.71
CA GLN A 120 9.27 19.45 0.65
C GLN A 120 10.21 18.68 -0.29
N LYS A 121 10.09 17.34 -0.36
CA LYS A 121 11.05 16.50 -1.07
C LYS A 121 10.62 16.07 -2.47
N LEU A 122 9.31 16.01 -2.75
CA LEU A 122 8.79 15.46 -4.01
C LEU A 122 8.02 16.49 -4.83
N ALA A 123 7.02 17.17 -4.25
CA ALA A 123 6.22 18.17 -4.94
C ALA A 123 5.49 19.11 -3.96
N ASP A 124 5.75 20.41 -4.08
CA ASP A 124 5.19 21.47 -3.25
C ASP A 124 3.66 21.64 -3.37
N HIS A 125 3.07 21.20 -4.48
CA HIS A 125 1.66 21.38 -4.80
C HIS A 125 0.76 20.19 -4.44
N PHE A 126 1.19 19.29 -3.53
CA PHE A 126 0.28 18.24 -3.07
C PHE A 126 -0.97 18.82 -2.37
N PRO A 127 -2.20 18.38 -2.73
CA PRO A 127 -3.43 18.79 -2.07
C PRO A 127 -3.51 18.30 -0.63
N GLU A 128 -4.14 19.07 0.24
CA GLU A 128 -4.35 18.70 1.65
C GLU A 128 -5.21 17.43 1.81
N ASP A 129 -6.03 17.06 0.81
CA ASP A 129 -6.75 15.78 0.76
C ASP A 129 -5.80 14.56 0.82
N GLU A 130 -4.52 14.70 0.51
CA GLU A 130 -3.56 13.61 0.69
C GLU A 130 -3.27 13.35 2.18
N ILE A 131 -3.44 14.32 3.09
CA ILE A 131 -3.26 14.10 4.53
C ILE A 131 -4.22 13.01 5.01
N ILE A 132 -5.50 13.10 4.64
CA ILE A 132 -6.47 12.10 5.08
C ILE A 132 -6.16 10.74 4.47
N ARG A 133 -5.82 10.67 3.17
CA ARG A 133 -5.48 9.40 2.51
C ARG A 133 -4.23 8.75 3.08
N ILE A 134 -3.20 9.53 3.38
CA ILE A 134 -1.99 9.04 4.05
C ILE A 134 -2.36 8.46 5.42
N ALA A 135 -3.20 9.14 6.20
CA ALA A 135 -3.66 8.64 7.49
C ALA A 135 -4.37 7.29 7.36
N TYR A 136 -5.22 7.13 6.34
CA TYR A 136 -5.86 5.85 6.01
C TYR A 136 -4.87 4.73 5.71
N HIS A 137 -3.80 5.02 4.96
CA HIS A 137 -2.73 4.05 4.71
C HIS A 137 -2.06 3.60 6.01
N PHE A 138 -1.75 4.51 6.93
CA PHE A 138 -1.16 4.16 8.23
C PHE A 138 -2.12 3.34 9.10
N ILE A 139 -3.39 3.74 9.18
CA ILE A 139 -4.42 3.01 9.98
C ILE A 139 -4.58 1.58 9.47
N ASN A 140 -4.70 1.41 8.16
CA ASN A 140 -4.86 0.08 7.57
C ASN A 140 -3.64 -0.80 7.85
N ALA A 141 -2.45 -0.21 7.85
CA ALA A 141 -1.21 -0.91 8.11
C ALA A 141 -0.90 -1.07 9.60
N GLU A 142 -1.76 -0.66 10.53
CA GLU A 142 -1.48 -0.74 11.96
C GLU A 142 -1.42 -2.21 12.43
N GLY A 143 -0.22 -2.71 12.73
CA GLY A 143 -0.02 -4.13 12.93
C GLY A 143 1.43 -4.50 13.24
N GLU A 144 1.62 -5.63 13.93
CA GLU A 144 2.94 -6.22 14.14
C GLU A 144 3.33 -7.15 12.99
N ASN A 145 4.63 -7.18 12.67
CA ASN A 145 5.20 -8.04 11.64
C ASN A 145 5.61 -9.37 12.26
N GLU A 146 4.67 -10.27 12.51
CA GLU A 146 4.98 -11.68 12.77
C GLU A 146 4.79 -12.48 11.48
N VAL A 147 5.87 -13.12 11.03
CA VAL A 147 5.95 -13.80 9.74
C VAL A 147 5.47 -15.24 9.92
N GLU A 148 4.21 -15.51 9.59
CA GLU A 148 3.75 -16.84 9.21
C GLU A 148 3.20 -16.78 7.78
N LEU A 149 3.88 -17.50 6.89
CA LEU A 149 3.60 -17.56 5.46
C LEU A 149 2.31 -18.37 5.28
N VAL A 150 1.32 -17.85 4.55
CA VAL A 150 0.15 -18.66 4.14
C VAL A 150 0.66 -19.88 3.39
N GLU A 151 0.56 -21.05 4.03
CA GLU A 151 0.98 -22.34 3.51
C GLU A 151 0.06 -22.77 2.35
N SER A 152 0.37 -22.32 1.13
CA SER A 152 0.43 -23.11 -0.12
C SER A 152 0.25 -22.19 -1.33
N ILE A 153 1.25 -22.19 -2.22
CA ILE A 153 1.25 -21.46 -3.50
C ILE A 153 0.00 -21.79 -4.34
N ASP A 154 -0.56 -22.99 -4.19
CA ASP A 154 -1.73 -23.45 -4.95
C ASP A 154 -3.04 -22.78 -4.49
N LYS A 155 -3.26 -22.61 -3.17
CA LYS A 155 -4.41 -21.83 -2.65
C LYS A 155 -4.35 -20.37 -3.11
N ARG A 156 -3.16 -19.76 -3.08
CA ARG A 156 -2.97 -18.39 -3.56
C ARG A 156 -3.40 -18.23 -5.01
N LYS A 157 -2.96 -19.14 -5.89
CA LYS A 157 -3.35 -19.10 -7.32
C LYS A 157 -4.86 -19.24 -7.49
N GLU A 158 -5.50 -20.09 -6.69
CA GLU A 158 -6.94 -20.27 -6.74
C GLU A 158 -7.71 -19.02 -6.29
N ILE A 159 -7.26 -18.38 -5.21
CA ILE A 159 -7.81 -17.09 -4.75
C ILE A 159 -7.69 -16.04 -5.85
N LEU A 160 -6.49 -15.85 -6.42
CA LEU A 160 -6.28 -14.85 -7.47
C LEU A 160 -7.16 -15.10 -8.69
N ARG A 161 -7.29 -16.36 -9.13
CA ARG A 161 -8.20 -16.72 -10.23
C ARG A 161 -9.65 -16.37 -9.92
N ASN A 162 -10.14 -16.71 -8.73
CA ASN A 162 -11.52 -16.40 -8.34
C ASN A 162 -11.75 -14.89 -8.20
N VAL A 163 -10.72 -14.13 -7.78
CA VAL A 163 -10.79 -12.66 -7.77
C VAL A 163 -10.85 -12.10 -9.20
N GLU A 164 -10.07 -12.64 -10.13
CA GLU A 164 -10.16 -12.27 -11.56
C GLU A 164 -11.56 -12.57 -12.15
N GLU A 165 -12.21 -13.65 -11.72
CA GLU A 165 -13.58 -13.98 -12.09
C GLU A 165 -14.57 -12.94 -11.55
N VAL A 166 -14.45 -12.56 -10.26
CA VAL A 166 -15.27 -11.48 -9.68
C VAL A 166 -15.06 -10.18 -10.48
N LEU A 167 -13.83 -9.78 -10.77
CA LEU A 167 -13.58 -8.58 -11.58
C LEU A 167 -14.23 -8.67 -12.96
N THR A 168 -14.15 -9.84 -13.60
CA THR A 168 -14.75 -10.10 -14.91
C THR A 168 -16.27 -9.96 -14.88
N ASP A 169 -16.94 -10.44 -13.83
CA ASP A 169 -18.39 -10.31 -13.66
C ASP A 169 -18.85 -8.84 -13.58
N TYR A 170 -17.98 -7.93 -13.13
CA TYR A 170 -18.23 -6.49 -13.12
C TYR A 170 -17.72 -5.76 -14.37
N ALA A 171 -17.38 -6.51 -15.43
CA ALA A 171 -16.79 -6.03 -16.67
C ALA A 171 -15.45 -5.29 -16.46
N ILE A 172 -14.69 -5.65 -15.42
CA ILE A 172 -13.36 -5.13 -15.13
C ILE A 172 -12.34 -6.13 -15.67
N GLN A 173 -11.86 -5.88 -16.87
CA GLN A 173 -10.83 -6.70 -17.51
C GLN A 173 -9.56 -5.90 -17.73
N ARG A 174 -8.44 -6.61 -17.79
CA ARG A 174 -7.16 -6.02 -18.18
C ARG A 174 -7.20 -5.60 -19.66
N THR A 175 -7.24 -4.29 -19.89
CA THR A 175 -7.18 -3.68 -21.23
C THR A 175 -5.85 -2.96 -21.43
N LYS A 176 -5.56 -2.51 -22.65
CA LYS A 176 -4.39 -1.67 -22.92
C LYS A 176 -4.42 -0.32 -22.17
N GLU A 177 -5.61 0.14 -21.79
CA GLU A 177 -5.84 1.45 -21.19
C GLU A 177 -5.76 1.40 -19.65
N ASN A 178 -6.12 0.26 -19.03
CA ASN A 178 -6.11 0.11 -17.57
C ASN A 178 -5.07 -0.89 -17.04
N ASN A 179 -4.24 -1.49 -17.91
CA ASN A 179 -3.26 -2.53 -17.53
C ASN A 179 -2.40 -2.13 -16.31
N HIS A 180 -1.97 -0.87 -16.24
CA HIS A 180 -1.17 -0.37 -15.12
C HIS A 180 -1.92 -0.40 -13.79
N PHE A 181 -3.21 -0.04 -13.78
CA PHE A 181 -4.03 -0.09 -12.57
C PHE A 181 -4.43 -1.52 -12.22
N TYR A 182 -4.70 -2.36 -13.23
CA TYR A 182 -5.05 -3.75 -13.06
C TYR A 182 -3.87 -4.56 -12.50
N ASP A 183 -2.69 -4.46 -13.11
CA ASP A 183 -1.48 -5.17 -12.67
C ASP A 183 -1.09 -4.74 -11.25
N ARG A 184 -1.21 -3.45 -10.96
CA ARG A 184 -1.00 -2.87 -9.64
C ARG A 184 -1.99 -3.38 -8.61
N PHE A 185 -3.28 -3.48 -8.95
CA PHE A 185 -4.27 -4.11 -8.08
C PHE A 185 -3.90 -5.56 -7.76
N MET A 186 -3.51 -6.35 -8.76
CA MET A 186 -3.10 -7.74 -8.55
C MET A 186 -1.83 -7.88 -7.70
N ILE A 187 -0.90 -6.93 -7.82
CA ILE A 187 0.28 -6.83 -6.95
C ILE A 187 -0.16 -6.51 -5.51
N HIS A 188 -1.01 -5.51 -5.31
CA HIS A 188 -1.54 -5.12 -3.99
C HIS A 188 -2.37 -6.22 -3.34
N LEU A 189 -3.10 -7.00 -4.13
CA LEU A 189 -3.83 -8.17 -3.68
C LEU A 189 -2.87 -9.30 -3.27
N ASN A 190 -1.81 -9.54 -4.03
CA ASN A 190 -0.79 -10.51 -3.62
C ASN A 190 -0.20 -10.15 -2.26
N TYR A 191 0.17 -8.87 -2.07
CA TYR A 191 0.63 -8.40 -0.78
C TYR A 191 -0.43 -8.60 0.29
N PHE A 192 -1.65 -8.16 0.05
CA PHE A 192 -2.74 -8.38 0.98
C PHE A 192 -2.83 -9.85 1.44
N LEU A 193 -2.80 -10.80 0.50
CA LEU A 193 -2.82 -12.24 0.80
C LEU A 193 -1.59 -12.75 1.59
N ASP A 194 -0.43 -12.09 1.53
CA ASP A 194 0.76 -12.45 2.33
C ASP A 194 0.61 -12.08 3.82
N TYR A 195 -0.30 -11.17 4.17
CA TYR A 195 -0.45 -10.65 5.55
C TYR A 195 -1.74 -11.06 6.26
N LEU A 196 -2.62 -11.81 5.59
CA LEU A 196 -3.96 -12.14 6.07
C LEU A 196 -4.06 -12.92 7.39
N ASP A 197 -3.02 -13.68 7.76
CA ASP A 197 -3.10 -14.67 8.85
C ASP A 197 -2.95 -14.08 10.27
N ARG A 198 -3.30 -12.81 10.48
CA ARG A 198 -2.85 -12.06 11.66
C ARG A 198 -4.00 -11.53 12.50
N SER A 199 -4.25 -12.23 13.61
CA SER A 199 -5.23 -11.86 14.63
C SER A 199 -4.94 -10.48 15.22
N ARG A 200 -5.89 -9.54 15.12
CA ARG A 200 -6.01 -8.39 16.03
C ARG A 200 -7.47 -8.05 16.28
N ASP A 201 -7.79 -7.74 17.53
CA ASP A 201 -9.14 -7.39 18.00
C ASP A 201 -9.79 -6.28 17.14
N ASP A 202 -11.04 -6.54 16.74
CA ASP A 202 -11.91 -5.58 16.09
C ASP A 202 -12.09 -4.36 16.99
N ASN A 203 -11.45 -3.25 16.62
CA ASN A 203 -11.67 -2.00 17.30
C ASN A 203 -12.96 -1.37 16.77
N GLN A 204 -13.91 -1.02 17.64
CA GLN A 204 -15.19 -0.36 17.31
C GLN A 204 -15.03 0.81 16.34
N SER A 205 -13.85 1.43 16.36
CA SER A 205 -13.46 2.52 15.49
C SER A 205 -13.42 2.20 13.99
N LEU A 206 -13.14 0.95 13.61
CA LEU A 206 -13.06 0.52 12.21
C LEU A 206 -14.46 0.33 11.58
N LEU A 207 -15.49 0.12 12.41
CA LEU A 207 -16.88 -0.04 12.00
C LEU A 207 -17.45 1.21 11.33
N ASP A 208 -17.20 2.38 11.91
CA ASP A 208 -17.75 3.63 11.37
C ASP A 208 -17.04 4.06 10.08
N MET A 209 -15.80 3.61 9.87
CA MET A 209 -15.00 3.88 8.67
C MET A 209 -15.54 3.09 7.46
N GLU A 210 -15.68 1.79 7.68
CA GLU A 210 -16.77 0.96 7.20
C GLU A 210 -17.89 1.62 6.38
N ASP A 211 -18.89 2.02 7.15
CA ASP A 211 -20.17 2.50 6.67
C ASP A 211 -20.01 3.76 5.81
N HIS A 212 -19.04 4.61 6.12
CA HIS A 212 -18.77 5.81 5.32
C HIS A 212 -18.19 5.48 3.94
N ILE A 213 -17.25 4.53 3.87
CA ILE A 213 -16.69 4.09 2.59
C ILE A 213 -17.75 3.39 1.74
N LYS A 214 -18.64 2.61 2.36
CA LYS A 214 -19.79 2.02 1.70
C LYS A 214 -20.71 3.08 1.07
N GLN A 215 -20.91 4.21 1.75
CA GLN A 215 -21.72 5.32 1.23
C GLN A 215 -20.99 6.11 0.13
N SER A 216 -19.69 6.34 0.29
CA SER A 216 -18.88 7.15 -0.64
C SER A 216 -18.56 6.41 -1.94
N TYR A 217 -18.32 5.10 -1.86
CA TYR A 217 -17.88 4.25 -2.95
C TYR A 217 -18.71 2.96 -3.07
N PRO A 218 -20.03 3.05 -3.27
CA PRO A 218 -20.93 1.89 -3.15
C PRO A 218 -20.59 0.75 -4.12
N LYS A 219 -20.22 1.09 -5.37
CA LYS A 219 -19.82 0.09 -6.37
C LYS A 219 -18.49 -0.58 -6.03
N ALA A 220 -17.50 0.19 -5.59
CA ALA A 220 -16.23 -0.39 -5.16
C ALA A 220 -16.40 -1.22 -3.89
N PHE A 221 -17.30 -0.81 -2.98
CA PHE A 221 -17.63 -1.54 -1.77
C PHE A 221 -18.28 -2.90 -2.07
N GLU A 222 -19.21 -2.94 -3.02
CA GLU A 222 -19.85 -4.17 -3.48
C GLU A 222 -18.83 -5.17 -4.03
N ILE A 223 -17.97 -4.73 -4.95
CA ILE A 223 -16.94 -5.58 -5.56
C ILE A 223 -15.91 -6.00 -4.50
N GLY A 224 -15.46 -5.08 -3.65
CA GLY A 224 -14.51 -5.36 -2.58
C GLY A 224 -15.03 -6.34 -1.56
N SER A 225 -16.34 -6.29 -1.26
CA SER A 225 -17.00 -7.28 -0.40
C SER A 225 -17.00 -8.67 -1.04
N LYS A 226 -17.28 -8.78 -2.34
CA LYS A 226 -17.22 -10.08 -3.03
C LYS A 226 -15.81 -10.67 -3.10
N ILE A 227 -14.81 -9.83 -3.36
CA ILE A 227 -13.40 -10.24 -3.35
C ILE A 227 -13.01 -10.70 -1.95
N TYR A 228 -13.40 -9.95 -0.93
CA TYR A 228 -13.20 -10.31 0.46
C TYR A 228 -13.86 -11.66 0.80
N ASP A 229 -15.10 -11.90 0.37
CA ASP A 229 -15.79 -13.18 0.59
C ASP A 229 -15.06 -14.37 -0.07
N VAL A 230 -14.55 -14.18 -1.29
CA VAL A 230 -13.70 -15.18 -1.96
C VAL A 230 -12.48 -15.52 -1.11
N ILE A 231 -11.79 -14.51 -0.59
CA ILE A 231 -10.60 -14.70 0.21
C ILE A 231 -10.93 -15.42 1.53
N THR A 232 -11.99 -15.01 2.23
CA THR A 232 -12.47 -15.65 3.46
C THR A 232 -12.81 -17.13 3.24
N GLN A 233 -13.48 -17.48 2.14
CA GLN A 233 -13.84 -18.86 1.82
C GLN A 233 -12.63 -19.78 1.62
N HIS A 234 -11.56 -19.26 1.03
CA HIS A 234 -10.36 -20.04 0.70
C HIS A 234 -9.34 -20.11 1.85
N THR A 235 -9.28 -19.06 2.66
CA THR A 235 -8.36 -18.97 3.80
C THR A 235 -8.97 -19.53 5.08
N GLY A 236 -10.31 -19.50 5.22
CA GLY A 236 -11.00 -19.86 6.46
C GLY A 236 -10.85 -18.81 7.56
N LEU A 237 -10.23 -17.67 7.25
CA LEU A 237 -9.99 -16.58 8.17
C LEU A 237 -11.15 -15.59 8.10
N ASP A 238 -11.68 -15.20 9.26
CA ASP A 238 -12.63 -14.10 9.33
C ASP A 238 -11.83 -12.81 9.21
N LEU A 239 -11.75 -12.31 8.00
CA LEU A 239 -10.97 -11.13 7.65
C LEU A 239 -11.51 -9.91 8.41
N TYR A 240 -10.66 -8.96 8.77
CA TYR A 240 -11.13 -7.80 9.54
C TYR A 240 -11.75 -6.74 8.63
N LYS A 241 -12.57 -5.85 9.19
CA LYS A 241 -13.25 -4.80 8.41
C LYS A 241 -12.28 -3.75 7.83
N SER A 242 -11.16 -3.50 8.49
CA SER A 242 -10.05 -2.68 7.98
C SER A 242 -9.49 -3.21 6.65
N GLU A 243 -9.43 -4.52 6.51
CA GLU A 243 -8.91 -5.21 5.33
C GLU A 243 -9.86 -5.10 4.14
N ARG A 244 -11.17 -5.17 4.40
CA ARG A 244 -12.18 -4.88 3.38
C ARG A 244 -12.08 -3.45 2.89
N VAL A 245 -11.93 -2.48 3.80
CA VAL A 245 -11.72 -1.07 3.45
C VAL A 245 -10.52 -0.90 2.52
N TYR A 246 -9.40 -1.59 2.80
CA TYR A 246 -8.22 -1.59 1.94
C TYR A 246 -8.54 -2.06 0.51
N LEU A 247 -9.22 -3.19 0.36
CA LEU A 247 -9.61 -3.73 -0.96
C LEU A 247 -10.51 -2.75 -1.71
N VAL A 248 -11.47 -2.15 -1.02
CA VAL A 248 -12.43 -1.20 -1.61
C VAL A 248 -11.73 0.05 -2.16
N LEU A 249 -10.76 0.61 -1.44
CA LEU A 249 -10.00 1.77 -1.93
C LEU A 249 -9.19 1.43 -3.19
N HIS A 250 -8.62 0.23 -3.29
CA HIS A 250 -7.87 -0.19 -4.47
C HIS A 250 -8.78 -0.48 -5.67
N ILE A 251 -9.96 -1.04 -5.44
CA ILE A 251 -10.97 -1.23 -6.49
C ILE A 251 -11.52 0.12 -6.95
N GLN A 252 -11.75 1.06 -6.04
CA GLN A 252 -12.19 2.40 -6.41
C GLN A 252 -11.17 3.04 -7.35
N ARG A 253 -9.87 2.90 -7.09
CA ARG A 253 -8.82 3.37 -8.01
C ARG A 253 -8.87 2.69 -9.38
N LEU A 254 -9.22 1.40 -9.44
CA LEU A 254 -9.38 0.65 -10.70
C LEU A 254 -10.61 1.12 -11.50
N LEU A 255 -11.64 1.63 -10.81
CA LEU A 255 -12.86 2.17 -11.41
C LEU A 255 -12.76 3.65 -11.82
N SER A 256 -11.74 4.38 -11.33
CA SER A 256 -11.65 5.86 -11.37
C SER A 256 -10.90 6.41 -12.57
#